data_AF-A0A1G2VXV8-F1
#
_entry.id   AF-A0A1G2VXV8-F1
#
_cell.length_a   1.000
_cell.length_b   1.000
_cell.length_c   1.000
_cell.angle_alpha   90.00
_cell.angle_beta   90.00
_cell.angle_gamma   90.00
#
_symmetry.space_group_name_H-M   'P 1'
#
loop_
_entity.id
_entity.type
_entity.pdbx_description
1 polymer ?
#
loop_
_entity_poly.entity_id
_entity_poly.type
_entity_poly.pdbx_seq_one_letter_code
_entity_poly.pdbx_strand_id
1 'polypeptide(L)'
;MRKTILGFMLAAGLAGVAQAADYVVVKSTDPAVRPGLELSAGQRLALGEGQVATLMSASGSVATLRGGPGGAVAPRAGGQGDAARLAALKVLVEPAPTGRTFGARRSGVCPDPSTLTTLDEILSVQSGGCATQAKVALDAYVAQQSNP
;
A
#
# COMPACT_ATOMS: atom_id res chain seq x y z
N MET A 1 -12.86 -17.84 -58.47
CA MET A 1 -12.98 -16.41 -58.07
C MET A 1 -14.24 -16.23 -57.24
N ARG A 2 -14.22 -15.34 -56.22
CA ARG A 2 -15.22 -15.07 -55.14
C ARG A 2 -14.92 -15.87 -53.86
N LYS A 3 -14.14 -15.42 -52.86
CA LYS A 3 -13.97 -14.12 -52.14
C LYS A 3 -15.07 -13.89 -51.08
N THR A 4 -14.60 -13.78 -49.81
CA THR A 4 -15.26 -13.37 -48.54
C THR A 4 -16.33 -14.33 -47.98
N ILE A 5 -16.29 -14.76 -46.71
CA ILE A 5 -16.56 -14.04 -45.45
C ILE A 5 -15.93 -14.88 -44.30
N LEU A 6 -14.89 -14.40 -43.58
CA LEU A 6 -14.95 -13.62 -42.34
C LEU A 6 -15.78 -14.26 -41.20
N GLY A 7 -15.09 -14.92 -40.26
CA GLY A 7 -15.63 -15.35 -38.95
C GLY A 7 -14.44 -15.65 -38.05
N PHE A 8 -13.88 -14.67 -37.34
CA PHE A 8 -14.34 -14.21 -36.02
C PHE A 8 -14.50 -15.37 -35.03
N MET A 9 -13.38 -15.87 -34.49
CA MET A 9 -13.41 -16.67 -33.27
C MET A 9 -12.23 -16.36 -32.35
N LEU A 10 -12.61 -15.68 -31.26
CA LEU A 10 -12.09 -15.79 -29.89
C LEU A 10 -10.60 -15.54 -29.66
N ALA A 11 -10.25 -14.25 -29.59
CA ALA A 11 -9.29 -13.77 -28.61
C ALA A 11 -9.91 -13.84 -27.20
N ALA A 12 -9.93 -15.03 -26.61
CA ALA A 12 -10.21 -15.22 -25.20
C ALA A 12 -8.87 -15.47 -24.49
N GLY A 13 -8.46 -14.58 -23.58
CA GLY A 13 -7.31 -14.90 -22.72
C GLY A 13 -6.56 -13.76 -22.03
N LEU A 14 -6.93 -12.49 -22.23
CA LEU A 14 -6.38 -11.39 -21.41
C LEU A 14 -7.46 -10.79 -20.52
N ALA A 15 -8.21 -11.65 -19.82
CA ALA A 15 -8.78 -11.24 -18.55
C ALA A 15 -7.59 -11.12 -17.59
N GLY A 16 -6.99 -9.94 -17.54
CA GLY A 16 -6.10 -9.57 -16.46
C GLY A 16 -6.88 -9.77 -15.17
N VAL A 17 -6.58 -10.85 -14.45
CA VAL A 17 -6.91 -10.93 -13.04
C VAL A 17 -6.23 -9.72 -12.43
N ALA A 18 -7.02 -8.70 -12.11
CA ALA A 18 -6.61 -7.67 -11.18
C ALA A 18 -6.30 -8.43 -9.88
N GLN A 19 -5.04 -8.82 -9.70
CA GLN A 19 -4.61 -9.37 -8.43
C GLN A 19 -4.83 -8.24 -7.43
N ALA A 20 -5.82 -8.43 -6.55
CA ALA A 20 -5.97 -7.56 -5.41
C ALA A 20 -4.64 -7.61 -4.69
N ALA A 21 -3.97 -6.46 -4.57
CA ALA A 21 -2.82 -6.36 -3.71
C ALA A 21 -3.26 -6.80 -2.31
N ASP A 22 -2.40 -7.53 -1.61
CA ASP A 22 -2.68 -7.95 -0.23
C ASP A 22 -1.98 -7.03 0.76
N TYR A 23 -0.88 -6.41 0.31
CA TYR A 23 0.00 -5.60 1.14
C TYR A 23 0.44 -4.33 0.40
N VAL A 24 0.71 -3.28 1.17
CA VAL A 24 1.41 -2.07 0.74
C VAL A 24 2.67 -1.92 1.57
N VAL A 25 3.79 -1.59 0.92
CA VAL A 25 5.03 -1.21 1.62
C VAL A 25 4.82 0.14 2.30
N VAL A 26 4.80 0.17 3.63
CA VAL A 26 4.63 1.39 4.43
C VAL A 26 5.95 2.12 4.63
N LYS A 27 7.02 1.36 4.78
CA LYS A 27 8.38 1.85 5.07
C LYS A 27 9.39 0.87 4.51
N SER A 28 10.50 1.39 3.96
CA SER A 28 11.62 0.59 3.48
C SER A 28 12.92 1.30 3.81
N THR A 29 13.96 0.53 4.15
CA THR A 29 15.34 1.04 4.22
C THR A 29 16.07 0.91 2.89
N ASP A 30 15.55 0.07 1.97
CA ASP A 30 16.08 -0.08 0.62
C ASP A 30 15.58 1.07 -0.28
N PRO A 31 16.47 1.89 -0.87
CA PRO A 31 16.06 2.98 -1.76
C PRO A 31 15.41 2.50 -3.07
N ALA A 32 15.62 1.23 -3.47
CA ALA A 32 14.97 0.66 -4.63
C ALA A 32 13.49 0.32 -4.37
N VAL A 33 13.11 0.14 -3.10
CA VAL A 33 11.74 -0.20 -2.71
C VAL A 33 11.02 1.06 -2.22
N ARG A 34 10.09 1.55 -3.02
CA ARG A 34 9.32 2.75 -2.69
C ARG A 34 8.17 2.43 -1.71
N PRO A 35 7.95 3.27 -0.69
CA PRO A 35 6.70 3.25 0.06
C PRO A 35 5.50 3.48 -0.88
N GLY A 36 4.40 2.77 -0.64
CA GLY A 36 3.23 2.75 -1.52
C GLY A 36 3.28 1.63 -2.59
N LEU A 37 4.37 0.86 -2.66
CA LEU A 37 4.45 -0.31 -3.54
C LEU A 37 3.47 -1.40 -3.07
N GLU A 38 2.64 -1.85 -3.99
CA GLU A 38 1.67 -2.92 -3.77
C GLU A 38 2.31 -4.30 -4.01
N LEU A 39 2.02 -5.23 -3.12
CA LEU A 39 2.53 -6.60 -3.14
C LEU A 39 1.38 -7.59 -2.95
N SER A 40 1.38 -8.63 -3.77
CA SER A 40 0.52 -9.80 -3.58
C SER A 40 1.13 -10.73 -2.54
N ALA A 41 0.30 -11.49 -1.84
CA ALA A 41 0.76 -12.51 -0.92
C ALA A 41 1.65 -13.54 -1.62
N GLY A 42 2.77 -13.89 -0.98
CA GLY A 42 3.78 -14.79 -1.58
C GLY A 42 4.59 -14.17 -2.72
N GLN A 43 4.33 -12.91 -3.10
CA GLN A 43 5.17 -12.21 -4.07
C GLN A 43 6.55 -11.95 -3.48
N ARG A 44 7.58 -12.11 -4.31
CA ARG A 44 8.95 -11.77 -3.93
C ARG A 44 9.22 -10.29 -4.17
N LEU A 45 9.68 -9.62 -3.12
CA LEU A 45 10.19 -8.27 -3.16
C LEU A 45 11.72 -8.32 -3.25
N ALA A 46 12.29 -7.64 -4.25
CA ALA A 46 13.73 -7.46 -4.36
C ALA A 46 14.20 -6.48 -3.28
N LEU A 47 14.58 -7.03 -2.13
CA LEU A 47 15.16 -6.33 -1.00
C LEU A 47 16.61 -6.75 -0.86
N GLY A 48 17.53 -5.79 -0.88
CA GLY A 48 18.95 -6.04 -0.66
C GLY A 48 19.25 -6.69 0.69
N GLU A 49 20.39 -7.36 0.80
CA GLU A 49 20.83 -7.97 2.05
C GLU A 49 20.93 -6.94 3.18
N GLY A 50 20.40 -7.29 4.36
CA GLY A 50 20.39 -6.39 5.52
C GLY A 50 19.36 -5.25 5.44
N GLN A 51 18.65 -5.10 4.31
CA GLN A 51 17.55 -4.17 4.19
C GLN A 51 16.27 -4.72 4.81
N VAL A 52 15.39 -3.83 5.22
CA VAL A 52 14.09 -4.16 5.80
C VAL A 52 12.98 -3.36 5.13
N ALA A 53 11.89 -4.03 4.79
CA ALA A 53 10.63 -3.39 4.42
C ALA A 53 9.55 -3.75 5.43
N THR A 54 8.71 -2.78 5.75
CA THR A 54 7.51 -2.99 6.54
C THR A 54 6.32 -2.98 5.58
N LEU A 55 5.55 -4.06 5.63
CA LEU A 55 4.32 -4.26 4.88
C LEU A 55 3.13 -4.04 5.80
N MET A 56 2.07 -3.46 5.27
CA MET A 56 0.77 -3.41 5.94
C MET A 56 -0.31 -3.94 5.01
N SER A 57 -1.16 -4.80 5.56
CA SER A 57 -2.35 -5.29 4.86
C SER A 57 -3.54 -4.36 5.06
N ALA A 58 -4.60 -4.53 4.24
CA ALA A 58 -5.85 -3.78 4.37
C ALA A 58 -6.55 -3.96 5.74
N SER A 59 -6.24 -5.07 6.43
CA SER A 59 -6.76 -5.37 7.78
C SER A 59 -6.05 -4.60 8.89
N GLY A 60 -4.95 -3.91 8.58
CA GLY A 60 -4.08 -3.30 9.58
C GLY A 60 -3.03 -4.24 10.17
N SER A 61 -2.93 -5.48 9.69
CA SER A 61 -1.81 -6.36 10.08
C SER A 61 -0.50 -5.86 9.48
N VAL A 62 0.55 -5.78 10.29
CA VAL A 62 1.89 -5.33 9.92
C VAL A 62 2.85 -6.52 9.88
N ALA A 63 3.68 -6.59 8.84
CA ALA A 63 4.71 -7.60 8.69
C ALA A 63 6.05 -6.96 8.30
N THR A 64 7.14 -7.41 8.92
CA THR A 64 8.49 -6.95 8.56
C THR A 64 9.18 -8.00 7.68
N LEU A 65 9.57 -7.58 6.49
CA LEU A 65 10.40 -8.36 5.57
C LEU A 65 11.87 -7.97 5.75
N ARG A 66 12.74 -8.98 5.86
CA ARG A 66 14.20 -8.80 5.84
C ARG A 66 14.73 -9.29 4.49
N GLY A 67 15.47 -8.42 3.82
CA GLY A 67 16.13 -8.70 2.57
C GLY A 67 17.30 -9.66 2.71
N GLY A 68 17.57 -10.37 1.63
CA GLY A 68 18.59 -11.40 1.52
C GLY A 68 19.04 -11.55 0.07
N PRO A 69 19.97 -12.48 -0.23
CA PRO A 69 20.54 -12.62 -1.58
C PRO A 69 19.48 -12.98 -2.64
N GLY A 70 18.34 -13.55 -2.21
CA GLY A 70 17.19 -13.85 -3.06
C GLY A 70 16.02 -12.88 -2.91
N GLY A 71 16.18 -11.75 -2.23
CA GLY A 71 15.09 -10.86 -1.81
C GLY A 71 14.32 -11.40 -0.61
N ALA A 72 13.14 -10.82 -0.36
CA ALA A 72 12.22 -11.24 0.69
C ALA A 72 10.86 -11.63 0.09
N VAL A 73 10.18 -12.61 0.68
CA VAL A 73 8.87 -13.07 0.20
C VAL A 73 7.78 -12.53 1.11
N ALA A 74 6.78 -11.86 0.52
CA ALA A 74 5.62 -11.37 1.24
C ALA A 74 4.90 -12.56 1.94
N PRO A 75 4.43 -12.38 3.19
CA PRO A 75 3.72 -13.43 3.89
C PRO A 75 2.44 -13.83 3.14
N ARG A 76 1.89 -15.00 3.48
CA ARG A 76 0.58 -15.39 2.96
C ARG A 76 -0.48 -14.44 3.52
N ALA A 77 -1.41 -14.03 2.66
CA ALA A 77 -2.55 -13.21 3.05
C ALA A 77 -3.36 -13.94 4.13
N GLY A 78 -3.61 -13.25 5.24
CA GLY A 78 -4.43 -13.74 6.34
C GLY A 78 -5.93 -13.44 6.19
N GLY A 79 -6.34 -12.75 5.12
CA GLY A 79 -7.72 -12.34 4.87
C GLY A 79 -7.92 -11.75 3.46
N GLN A 80 -9.18 -11.51 3.07
CA GLN A 80 -9.50 -10.88 1.79
C GLN A 80 -8.94 -9.44 1.73
N GLY A 81 -8.20 -9.12 0.67
CA GLY A 81 -7.74 -7.77 0.41
C GLY A 81 -8.90 -6.81 0.16
N ASP A 82 -8.98 -5.72 0.92
CA ASP A 82 -9.88 -4.59 0.65
C ASP A 82 -9.12 -3.56 -0.21
N ALA A 83 -9.42 -3.57 -1.51
CA ALA A 83 -8.77 -2.70 -2.48
C ALA A 83 -9.00 -1.21 -2.20
N ALA A 84 -10.14 -0.82 -1.64
CA ALA A 84 -10.43 0.59 -1.35
C ALA A 84 -9.58 1.09 -0.17
N ARG A 85 -9.46 0.27 0.88
CA ARG A 85 -8.56 0.56 2.02
C ARG A 85 -7.10 0.60 1.60
N LEU A 86 -6.65 -0.33 0.76
CA LEU A 86 -5.27 -0.34 0.25
C LEU A 86 -4.96 0.89 -0.59
N ALA A 87 -5.90 1.34 -1.42
CA ALA A 87 -5.76 2.58 -2.16
C ALA A 87 -5.63 3.80 -1.23
N ALA A 88 -6.43 3.88 -0.15
CA ALA A 88 -6.33 4.95 0.83
C ALA A 88 -4.97 4.94 1.58
N LEU A 89 -4.56 3.75 2.03
CA LEU A 89 -3.24 3.49 2.64
C LEU A 89 -2.10 3.92 1.71
N LYS A 90 -2.17 3.56 0.43
CA LYS A 90 -1.19 3.94 -0.58
C LYS A 90 -1.07 5.45 -0.68
N VAL A 91 -2.19 6.16 -0.82
CA VAL A 91 -2.20 7.64 -0.86
C VAL A 91 -1.59 8.26 0.40
N LEU A 92 -1.71 7.61 1.56
CA LEU A 92 -1.15 8.11 2.83
C LEU A 92 0.37 7.92 2.90
N VAL A 93 0.82 6.77 2.41
CA VAL A 93 2.20 6.32 2.49
C VAL A 93 3.05 6.96 1.40
N GLU A 94 2.50 7.07 0.19
CA GLU A 94 3.18 7.60 -0.98
C GLU A 94 3.64 9.04 -0.69
N PRO A 95 4.92 9.38 -0.98
CA PRO A 95 5.45 10.70 -0.67
C PRO A 95 4.58 11.79 -1.33
N ALA A 96 4.20 12.81 -0.55
CA ALA A 96 3.46 13.93 -1.10
C ALA A 96 4.23 14.51 -2.30
N PRO A 97 3.55 14.79 -3.44
CA PRO A 97 4.23 15.31 -4.62
C PRO A 97 5.01 16.57 -4.23
N THR A 98 6.29 16.64 -4.59
CA THR A 98 7.20 17.76 -4.25
C THR A 98 6.86 19.07 -4.97
N GLY A 99 5.69 19.15 -5.60
CA GLY A 99 5.14 20.38 -6.16
C GLY A 99 4.45 21.22 -5.08
N ARG A 100 4.52 22.55 -5.21
CA ARG A 100 3.80 23.50 -4.34
C ARG A 100 2.29 23.30 -4.54
N THR A 101 1.67 22.40 -3.78
CA THR A 101 0.21 22.25 -3.76
C THR A 101 -0.41 23.43 -3.02
N PHE A 102 -0.65 24.54 -3.73
CA PHE A 102 -1.53 25.61 -3.28
C PHE A 102 -2.94 25.02 -3.10
N GLY A 103 -3.38 24.89 -1.85
CA GLY A 103 -4.72 24.36 -1.51
C GLY A 103 -4.74 23.22 -0.48
N ALA A 104 -3.59 22.66 -0.09
CA ALA A 104 -3.52 21.57 0.90
C ALA A 104 -3.80 22.00 2.35
N ARG A 105 -4.16 23.26 2.59
CA ARG A 105 -4.63 23.74 3.89
C ARG A 105 -6.15 23.76 3.89
N ARG A 106 -6.81 22.60 3.96
CA ARG A 106 -8.20 22.60 4.48
C ARG A 106 -8.08 22.76 5.99
N SER A 107 -8.25 24.00 6.42
CA SER A 107 -8.16 24.49 7.79
C SER A 107 -9.31 23.99 8.66
N GLY A 108 -9.32 22.70 8.97
CA GLY A 108 -10.08 22.14 10.09
C GLY A 108 -9.17 21.95 11.30
N VAL A 109 -9.75 21.91 12.51
CA VAL A 109 -9.04 21.44 13.70
C VAL A 109 -8.71 19.97 13.47
N CYS A 110 -7.46 19.67 13.12
CA CYS A 110 -7.02 18.28 12.99
C CYS A 110 -6.91 17.66 14.38
N PRO A 111 -7.43 16.44 14.58
CA PRO A 111 -7.30 15.74 15.85
C PRO A 111 -5.82 15.46 16.15
N ASP A 112 -5.51 15.32 17.44
CA ASP A 112 -4.18 14.94 17.88
C ASP A 112 -3.86 13.51 17.40
N PRO A 113 -2.69 13.27 16.78
CA PRO A 113 -2.37 11.95 16.25
C PRO A 113 -2.26 10.86 17.32
N SER A 114 -2.03 11.20 18.60
CA SER A 114 -1.94 10.23 19.68
C SER A 114 -3.30 9.64 20.09
N THR A 115 -4.41 10.27 19.70
CA THR A 115 -5.76 9.75 19.97
C THR A 115 -6.24 8.80 18.88
N LEU A 116 -5.57 8.75 17.73
CA LEU A 116 -5.90 7.89 16.59
C LEU A 116 -5.24 6.52 16.81
N THR A 117 -6.00 5.59 17.38
CA THR A 117 -5.48 4.26 17.77
C THR A 117 -5.84 3.17 16.77
N THR A 118 -6.79 3.43 15.88
CA THR A 118 -7.27 2.46 14.89
C THR A 118 -6.96 2.91 13.47
N LEU A 119 -6.76 1.95 12.56
CA LEU A 119 -6.47 2.23 11.15
C LEU A 119 -7.62 3.00 10.47
N ASP A 120 -8.87 2.64 10.75
CA ASP A 120 -10.05 3.33 10.20
C ASP A 120 -10.11 4.81 10.62
N GLU A 121 -9.81 5.13 11.88
CA GLU A 121 -9.73 6.52 12.35
C GLU A 121 -8.63 7.28 11.61
N ILE A 122 -7.45 6.68 11.45
CA ILE A 122 -6.32 7.28 10.73
C ILE A 122 -6.70 7.61 9.28
N LEU A 123 -7.32 6.66 8.57
CA LEU A 123 -7.76 6.85 7.18
C LEU A 123 -8.89 7.88 7.08
N SER A 124 -9.78 7.94 8.07
CA SER A 124 -10.84 8.96 8.10
C SER A 124 -10.26 10.38 8.21
N VAL A 125 -9.25 10.59 9.07
CA VAL A 125 -8.55 11.87 9.27
C VAL A 125 -7.79 12.30 8.03
N GLN A 126 -7.17 11.34 7.33
CA GLN A 126 -6.55 11.59 6.03
C GLN A 126 -7.58 12.08 5.01
N SER A 127 -8.72 11.41 4.88
CA SER A 127 -9.80 11.80 3.96
C SER A 127 -10.39 13.18 4.29
N GLY A 128 -10.36 13.56 5.57
CA GLY A 128 -10.75 14.89 6.07
C GLY A 128 -9.74 16.01 5.75
N GLY A 129 -8.57 15.69 5.18
CA GLY A 129 -7.55 16.66 4.78
C GLY A 129 -6.41 16.86 5.78
N CYS A 130 -6.35 16.07 6.86
CA CYS A 130 -5.31 16.12 7.89
C CYS A 130 -4.23 15.06 7.64
N ALA A 131 -3.65 15.06 6.43
CA ALA A 131 -2.71 14.03 5.98
C ALA A 131 -1.45 13.94 6.85
N THR A 132 -0.97 15.06 7.41
CA THR A 132 0.21 15.08 8.28
C THR A 132 -0.05 14.33 9.58
N GLN A 133 -1.18 14.59 10.25
CA GLN A 133 -1.58 13.92 11.49
C GLN A 133 -1.84 12.44 11.25
N ALA A 134 -2.55 12.11 10.15
CA ALA A 134 -2.77 10.72 9.76
C ALA A 134 -1.45 9.97 9.53
N LYS A 135 -0.43 10.61 8.91
CA LYS A 135 0.87 9.98 8.68
C LYS A 135 1.63 9.73 9.98
N VAL A 136 1.65 10.69 10.90
CA VAL A 136 2.27 10.54 12.23
C VAL A 136 1.58 9.43 13.04
N ALA A 137 0.25 9.39 13.03
CA ALA A 137 -0.51 8.33 13.69
C ALA A 137 -0.27 6.96 13.05
N LEU A 138 -0.18 6.88 11.72
CA LEU A 138 0.15 5.65 11.01
C LEU A 138 1.53 5.13 11.40
N ASP A 139 2.54 5.99 11.47
CA ASP A 139 3.90 5.60 11.89
C ASP A 139 3.91 5.06 13.32
N ALA A 140 3.15 5.67 14.25
CA ALA A 140 2.98 5.18 15.61
C ALA A 140 2.24 3.83 15.67
N TYR A 141 1.16 3.68 14.90
CA TYR A 141 0.37 2.45 14.79
C TYR A 141 1.23 1.28 14.26
N VAL A 142 2.02 1.53 13.21
CA VAL A 142 2.98 0.56 12.67
C VAL A 142 4.02 0.18 13.71
N ALA A 143 4.59 1.15 14.43
CA ALA A 143 5.59 0.88 15.45
C ALA A 143 5.04 -0.01 16.58
N GLN A 144 3.80 0.24 17.02
CA GLN A 144 3.12 -0.56 18.04
C GLN A 144 2.89 -2.00 17.59
N GLN A 145 2.45 -2.23 16.34
CA GLN A 145 2.25 -3.60 15.84
C GLN A 145 3.53 -4.34 15.50
N SER A 146 4.60 -3.63 15.17
CA SER A 146 5.90 -4.25 14.86
C SER A 146 6.65 -4.78 16.08
N ASN A 147 6.22 -4.43 17.29
CA ASN A 147 6.84 -4.81 18.55
C ASN A 147 5.87 -5.72 19.35
N PRO A 148 5.89 -7.04 19.13
CA PRO A 148 5.00 -7.98 19.83
C PRO A 148 5.31 -8.09 21.32
#